data_AF-A0A6M0SY95-F1
#
_entry.id   AF-A0A6M0SY95-F1
#
_cell.length_a   1.000
_cell.length_b   1.000
_cell.length_c   1.000
_cell.angle_alpha   90.00
_cell.angle_beta   90.00
_cell.angle_gamma   90.00
#
_symmetry.space_group_name_H-M   'P 1'
#
loop_
_entity.id
_entity.type
_entity.pdbx_description
1 polymer ?
#
loop_
_entity_poly.entity_id
_entity_poly.type
_entity_poly.pdbx_seq_one_letter_code
_entity_poly.pdbx_strand_id
1 'polypeptide(L)' 'MKCGKDILGNVENCELARAFICPQKFKRVYKVEKALQRGTLFPDLYRPYKSC' A
#
# COMPACT_ATOMS: atom_id res chain seq x y z
N MET A 1 1.67 -1.52 22.55
CA MET A 1 0.71 -1.30 21.44
C MET A 1 -0.69 -1.46 21.99
N LYS A 2 -1.47 -0.38 22.06
CA LYS A 2 -2.87 -0.44 22.49
C LYS A 2 -3.71 0.02 21.30
N CYS A 3 -4.11 -0.93 20.46
CA CYS A 3 -5.15 -0.71 19.47
C CYS A 3 -6.24 -1.70 19.84
N GLY A 4 -7.34 -1.23 20.44
CA GLY A 4 -8.40 -2.17 20.82
C GLY A 4 -9.51 -1.68 21.73
N LYS A 5 -9.63 -0.40 22.08
CA LYS A 5 -10.76 0.05 22.93
C LYS A 5 -11.53 1.28 22.45
N ASP A 6 -11.18 1.84 21.29
CA ASP A 6 -11.67 3.18 20.91
C ASP A 6 -12.66 3.14 19.72
N ILE A 7 -12.91 1.96 19.14
CA ILE A 7 -13.68 1.81 17.89
C ILE A 7 -15.21 1.93 18.11
N LEU A 8 -15.68 1.89 19.35
CA LEU A 8 -17.11 1.96 19.68
C LEU A 8 -17.57 3.37 20.07
N GLY A 9 -16.94 4.42 19.52
CA GLY A 9 -17.41 5.79 19.61
C GLY A 9 -18.14 6.17 18.32
N ASN A 10 -19.48 6.23 18.37
CA ASN A 10 -20.39 6.71 17.31
C ASN A 10 -19.92 6.42 15.86
N VAL A 11 -20.13 5.18 15.42
CA VAL A 11 -19.88 4.72 14.04
C VAL A 11 -20.81 5.40 13.01
N GLU A 12 -21.88 6.07 13.47
CA GLU A 12 -22.88 6.72 12.60
C GLU A 12 -22.30 7.89 11.81
N ASN A 13 -21.17 8.46 12.25
CA ASN A 13 -20.49 9.57 11.58
C ASN A 13 -19.18 9.15 10.87
N CYS A 14 -18.90 7.85 10.77
CA CYS A 14 -17.72 7.37 10.05
C CYS A 14 -18.00 7.19 8.56
N GLU A 15 -17.07 7.63 7.70
CA GLU A 15 -17.11 7.29 6.29
C GLU A 15 -16.78 5.80 6.09
N LEU A 16 -17.44 5.17 5.12
CA LEU A 16 -17.08 3.82 4.68
C LEU A 16 -15.64 3.80 4.17
N ALA A 17 -14.92 2.73 4.48
CA ALA A 17 -13.59 2.51 3.94
C ALA A 17 -13.66 2.48 2.40
N ARG A 18 -12.85 3.32 1.75
CA ARG A 18 -12.73 3.38 0.30
C ARG A 18 -11.37 2.84 -0.13
N ALA A 19 -11.36 2.08 -1.22
CA ALA A 19 -10.13 1.70 -1.88
C ALA A 19 -9.44 2.97 -2.39
N PHE A 20 -8.24 3.24 -1.86
CA PHE A 20 -7.42 4.36 -2.31
C PHE A 20 -6.16 3.81 -2.99
N ILE A 21 -5.95 4.22 -4.24
CA ILE A 21 -4.73 3.91 -4.99
C ILE A 21 -3.90 5.20 -5.03
N CYS A 22 -2.74 5.19 -4.37
CA CYS A 22 -1.81 6.32 -4.41
C CYS A 22 -1.39 6.60 -5.87
N PRO A 23 -1.54 7.83 -6.38
CA PRO A 23 -1.03 8.20 -7.70
C PRO A 23 0.49 8.02 -7.74
N GLN A 24 0.97 7.09 -8.56
CA GLN A 24 2.39 6.80 -8.69
C GLN A 24 2.92 7.31 -10.03
N LYS A 25 3.91 8.21 -10.00
CA LYS A 25 4.59 8.69 -11.21
C LYS A 25 5.35 7.54 -11.86
N PHE A 26 5.17 7.37 -13.17
CA PHE A 26 5.99 6.45 -13.94
C PHE A 26 7.43 6.96 -13.98
N LYS A 27 8.37 6.10 -13.60
CA LYS A 27 9.81 6.40 -13.57
C LYS A 27 10.55 5.32 -14.36
N ARG A 28 11.79 5.02 -13.96
CA ARG A 28 12.62 3.99 -14.58
C ARG A 28 12.11 2.60 -14.18
N VAL A 29 12.23 1.66 -15.10
CA VAL A 29 11.92 0.24 -14.89
C VAL A 29 13.20 -0.57 -14.78
N TYR A 30 13.13 -1.71 -14.11
CA TYR A 30 14.22 -2.69 -14.14
C TYR A 30 14.37 -3.30 -15.54
N LYS A 31 15.59 -3.74 -15.88
CA LYS A 31 15.80 -4.66 -17.00
C LYS A 31 15.11 -6.00 -16.71
N VAL A 32 14.70 -6.71 -17.75
CA VAL A 32 13.90 -7.95 -17.67
C VAL A 32 14.49 -8.96 -16.68
N GLU A 33 15.77 -9.26 -16.78
CA GLU A 33 16.45 -10.22 -15.88
C GLU A 33 16.28 -9.85 -14.41
N LYS A 34 16.53 -8.57 -14.07
CA LYS A 34 16.39 -8.05 -12.71
C LYS A 34 14.92 -7.99 -12.27
N ALA A 35 14.00 -7.69 -13.18
CA ALA A 35 12.57 -7.67 -12.89
C ALA A 35 12.06 -9.07 -12.54
N LEU A 36 12.49 -10.10 -13.26
CA LEU A 36 12.15 -11.50 -12.98
C LEU A 36 12.69 -11.94 -11.62
N GLN A 37 13.94 -11.60 -11.28
CA GLN A 37 14.53 -11.91 -9.96
C GLN A 37 13.80 -11.20 -8.81
N ARG A 38 13.33 -9.97 -9.02
CA ARG A 38 12.67 -9.15 -7.98
C ARG A 38 11.16 -9.40 -7.88
N GLY A 39 10.54 -10.02 -8.89
CA GLY A 39 9.09 -10.18 -9.01
C GLY A 39 8.34 -8.85 -9.22
N THR A 40 9.03 -7.80 -9.66
CA THR A 40 8.42 -6.51 -10.01
C THR A 40 9.25 -5.79 -11.06
N LEU A 41 8.58 -5.13 -12.01
CA LEU A 41 9.21 -4.27 -13.00
C LEU A 41 9.59 -2.90 -12.43
N PHE A 42 8.86 -2.45 -11.41
CA PHE A 42 8.96 -1.09 -10.88
C PHE A 42 9.84 -1.08 -9.61
N PRO A 43 10.99 -0.37 -9.63
CA PRO A 43 11.86 -0.22 -8.46
C PRO A 43 11.17 0.49 -7.30
N ASP A 44 10.40 1.53 -7.64
CA ASP A 44 9.73 2.40 -6.69
C ASP A 44 8.28 1.97 -6.44
N LEU A 45 7.92 0.70 -6.73
CA LEU A 45 6.55 0.22 -6.55
C LEU A 45 6.11 0.46 -5.10
N TYR A 46 5.08 1.28 -4.92
CA TYR A 46 4.56 1.55 -3.59
C TYR A 46 4.03 0.27 -2.95
N ARG A 47 4.60 -0.13 -1.82
CA ARG A 47 4.15 -1.28 -1.02
C ARG A 47 3.61 -0.75 0.30
N PRO A 48 2.27 -0.65 0.46
CA PRO A 48 1.66 -0.12 1.69
C PRO A 48 1.83 -1.05 2.90
N TYR A 49 2.20 -2.31 2.66
CA TYR A 49 2.39 -3.32 3.70
C TYR A 49 3.88 -3.50 4.03
N LYS A 50 4.18 -3.72 5.32
CA LYS A 50 5.53 -4.06 5.77
C LYS A 50 5.93 -5.41 5.17
N SER A 51 7.19 -5.55 4.75
CA SER A 51 7.78 -6.85 4.49
C SER A 51 7.84 -7.63 5.81
N CYS A 52 7.29 -8.83 5.81
CA CYS A 52 7.40 -9.78 6.93
C CYS A 52 8.85 -10.17 7.19
#